data_AF-A0A0P1AZA3-F1
#
_entry.id   AF-A0A0P1AZA3-F1
#
_cell.length_a   1.000
_cell.length_b   1.000
_cell.length_c   1.000
_cell.angle_alpha   90.00
_cell.angle_beta   90.00
_cell.angle_gamma   90.00
#
_symmetry.space_group_name_H-M   'P 1'
#
loop_
_entity.id
_entity.type
_entity.pdbx_description
1 polymer ?
#
loop_
_entity_poly.entity_id
_entity_poly.type
_entity_poly.pdbx_seq_one_letter_code
_entity_poly.pdbx_strand_id
1 'polypeptide(L)'
;MKKRRLNDKNPIHLSIAINQLAKLRMLQFYYDCIDFDRFDFQYQEMDTDSAYIAFSCDQPFRDCMKPELRTHFKEYNNNEIAEFDRRTPGLFKDERSGDAMISLSNKDYICYLPNKSYKVKVSVKGIQQGGGRNNGVLNSDGFETVVRERITLQGRNKGFRVLKETKSIITYTQNKTAINYGYDKRRVLDDGITTEPLDIKADTMFPNFTSLAQREQKRQELLEQVLRRVRQAKAKRGMYEGASWASDITNGIAAVPKKSTESTQTDSTESAESLKNND
;
A
#
# COMPACT_ATOMS: atom_id res chain seq x y z
N MET A 1 -26.44 12.49 34.14
CA MET A 1 -26.51 13.26 32.87
C MET A 1 -27.04 12.38 31.74
N LYS A 2 -28.08 12.78 31.00
CA LYS A 2 -28.53 12.07 29.78
C LYS A 2 -27.52 12.34 28.65
N LYS A 3 -27.01 11.29 28.00
CA LYS A 3 -26.15 11.43 26.82
C LYS A 3 -26.94 12.14 25.71
N ARG A 4 -26.45 13.30 25.26
CA ARG A 4 -27.04 14.07 24.16
C ARG A 4 -26.85 13.27 22.87
N ARG A 5 -27.95 12.90 22.19
CA ARG A 5 -27.91 12.26 20.87
C ARG A 5 -27.90 13.36 19.81
N LEU A 6 -26.78 13.49 19.11
CA LEU A 6 -26.64 14.39 17.96
C LEU A 6 -26.93 13.57 16.70
N ASN A 7 -27.85 14.05 15.86
CA ASN A 7 -28.12 13.48 14.55
C ASN A 7 -27.35 14.30 13.51
N ASP A 8 -26.12 13.89 13.23
CA ASP A 8 -25.29 14.54 12.21
C ASP A 8 -25.76 14.08 10.82
N LYS A 9 -26.44 14.97 10.12
CA LYS A 9 -26.99 14.69 8.79
C LYS A 9 -25.90 14.66 7.72
N ASN A 10 -24.67 15.12 8.01
CA ASN A 10 -23.61 15.17 7.00
C ASN A 10 -22.18 15.11 7.57
N PRO A 11 -21.79 13.98 8.19
CA PRO A 11 -20.49 13.81 8.85
C PRO A 11 -19.28 13.87 7.90
N ILE A 12 -19.51 13.86 6.58
CA ILE A 12 -18.44 13.98 5.59
C ILE A 12 -17.76 15.35 5.63
N HIS A 13 -18.51 16.42 5.90
CA HIS A 13 -17.95 17.78 5.96
C HIS A 13 -16.98 17.92 7.13
N LEU A 14 -17.35 17.37 8.29
CA LEU A 14 -16.48 17.30 9.45
C LEU A 14 -15.20 16.51 9.12
N SER A 15 -15.35 15.37 8.46
CA SER A 15 -14.20 14.52 8.06
C SER A 15 -13.26 15.25 7.08
N ILE A 16 -13.81 15.98 6.12
CA ILE A 16 -13.04 16.81 5.18
C ILE A 16 -12.30 17.91 5.95
N ALA A 17 -12.99 18.64 6.81
CA ALA A 17 -12.40 19.72 7.59
C ALA A 17 -11.23 19.21 8.45
N ILE A 18 -11.40 18.10 9.16
CA ILE A 18 -10.34 17.47 9.98
C ILE A 18 -9.11 17.15 9.12
N ASN A 19 -9.31 16.54 7.95
CA ASN A 19 -8.20 16.17 7.07
C ASN A 19 -7.48 17.41 6.51
N GLN A 20 -8.22 18.45 6.11
CA GLN A 20 -7.61 19.68 5.61
C GLN A 20 -6.83 20.43 6.70
N LEU A 21 -7.38 20.48 7.93
CA LEU A 21 -6.68 21.09 9.07
C LEU A 21 -5.42 20.30 9.44
N ALA A 22 -5.45 18.97 9.39
CA ALA A 22 -4.26 18.15 9.63
C ALA A 22 -3.16 18.42 8.59
N LYS A 23 -3.51 18.52 7.30
CA LYS A 23 -2.56 18.89 6.23
C LYS A 23 -2.02 20.30 6.45
N LEU A 24 -2.88 21.26 6.75
CA LEU A 24 -2.46 22.63 7.04
C LEU A 24 -1.46 22.65 8.20
N ARG A 25 -1.67 21.85 9.24
CA ARG A 25 -0.75 21.76 10.38
C ARG A 25 0.64 21.25 9.98
N MET A 26 0.71 20.24 9.11
CA MET A 26 1.99 19.78 8.54
C MET A 26 2.69 20.86 7.72
N LEU A 27 1.93 21.62 6.92
CA LEU A 27 2.48 22.72 6.11
C LEU A 27 2.96 23.89 6.98
N GLN A 28 2.21 24.25 8.02
CA GLN A 28 2.63 25.27 9.00
C GLN A 28 3.92 24.85 9.69
N PHE A 29 4.05 23.59 10.09
CA PHE A 29 5.32 23.12 10.67
C PHE A 29 6.48 23.27 9.70
N TYR A 30 6.27 22.95 8.42
CA TYR A 30 7.30 23.09 7.40
C TYR A 30 7.67 24.55 7.09
N TYR A 31 6.69 25.42 6.86
CA TYR A 31 6.92 26.80 6.43
C TYR A 31 7.14 27.80 7.57
N ASP A 32 6.53 27.56 8.74
CA ASP A 32 6.58 28.50 9.87
C ASP A 32 7.63 28.09 10.92
N CYS A 33 8.02 26.80 11.00
CA CYS A 33 9.00 26.33 11.98
C CYS A 33 10.32 25.82 11.38
N ILE A 34 10.29 25.19 10.20
CA ILE A 34 11.45 24.56 9.53
C ILE A 34 11.96 25.42 8.36
N ASP A 35 11.71 26.73 8.37
CA ASP A 35 12.26 27.60 7.33
C ASP A 35 13.76 27.87 7.54
N PHE A 36 14.57 26.81 7.56
CA PHE A 36 16.03 26.81 7.55
C PHE A 36 16.56 27.26 6.19
N ASP A 37 17.85 27.57 6.09
CA ASP A 37 18.48 27.74 4.79
C ASP A 37 18.36 26.43 3.99
N ARG A 38 18.04 26.52 2.69
CA ARG A 38 17.90 25.36 1.79
C ARG A 38 19.19 24.56 1.65
N PHE A 39 20.34 25.14 1.98
CA PHE A 39 21.61 24.42 2.04
C PHE A 39 21.77 23.56 3.29
N ASP A 40 21.04 23.87 4.37
CA ASP A 40 21.20 23.22 5.67
C ASP A 40 20.18 22.12 5.97
N PHE A 41 19.20 21.93 5.10
CA PHE A 41 18.25 20.84 5.26
C PHE A 41 17.69 20.30 3.95
N GLN A 42 17.32 19.02 3.96
CA GLN A 42 16.61 18.37 2.88
C GLN A 42 15.40 17.63 3.44
N TYR A 43 14.23 17.90 2.89
CA TYR A 43 13.01 17.18 3.23
C TYR A 43 12.98 15.84 2.47
N GLN A 44 12.84 14.72 3.18
CA GLN A 44 13.02 13.38 2.62
C GLN A 44 11.69 12.63 2.43
N GLU A 45 10.80 12.63 3.43
CA GLU A 45 9.51 11.92 3.37
C GLU A 45 8.49 12.61 4.28
N MET A 46 7.22 12.64 3.85
CA MET A 46 6.08 13.02 4.69
C MET A 46 5.01 11.94 4.64
N ASP A 47 4.55 11.46 5.79
CA ASP A 47 3.37 10.59 5.86
C ASP A 47 2.40 11.05 6.94
N THR A 48 1.28 11.63 6.49
CA THR A 48 0.11 12.05 7.28
C THR A 48 0.42 13.09 8.37
N ASP A 49 1.11 12.69 9.43
CA ASP A 49 1.44 13.45 10.64
C ASP A 49 2.92 13.31 11.03
N SER A 50 3.75 12.74 10.14
CA SER A 50 5.20 12.57 10.32
C SER A 50 5.99 13.23 9.18
N ALA A 51 7.16 13.74 9.53
CA ALA A 51 8.11 14.40 8.62
C ALA A 51 9.52 13.87 8.89
N TYR A 52 10.21 13.44 7.84
CA TYR A 52 11.62 13.04 7.89
C TYR A 52 12.47 14.09 7.17
N ILE A 53 13.44 14.63 7.90
CA ILE A 53 14.22 15.79 7.48
C ILE A 53 15.68 15.47 7.75
N ALA A 54 16.52 15.61 6.73
CA ALA A 54 17.96 15.56 6.87
C ALA A 54 18.48 16.98 7.12
N PHE A 55 19.46 17.11 8.02
CA PHE A 55 20.09 18.38 8.37
C PHE A 55 21.60 18.32 8.13
N SER A 56 22.21 19.46 7.82
CA SER A 56 23.66 19.61 7.68
C SER A 56 24.38 19.67 9.04
N CYS A 57 23.71 20.13 10.10
CA CYS A 57 24.26 20.28 11.44
C CYS A 57 23.79 19.16 12.40
N ASP A 58 24.64 18.77 13.34
CA ASP A 58 24.32 17.80 14.40
C ASP A 58 23.22 18.29 15.37
N GLN A 59 23.11 19.60 15.60
CA GLN A 59 22.10 20.21 16.46
C GLN A 59 21.25 21.20 15.65
N PRO A 60 20.38 20.75 14.74
CA PRO A 60 19.74 21.61 13.75
C PRO A 60 18.89 22.73 14.37
N PHE A 61 18.12 22.41 15.41
CA PHE A 61 17.28 23.40 16.09
C PHE A 61 18.07 24.42 16.92
N ARG A 62 19.36 24.17 17.17
CA ARG A 62 20.27 25.10 17.84
C ARG A 62 21.16 25.84 16.85
N ASP A 63 21.64 25.20 15.80
CA ASP A 63 22.73 25.73 15.00
C ASP A 63 22.23 26.25 13.66
N CYS A 64 21.40 25.48 12.95
CA CYS A 64 20.90 25.91 11.64
C CYS A 64 19.62 26.79 11.74
N MET A 65 18.89 26.79 12.87
CA MET A 65 17.61 27.51 12.99
C MET A 65 17.77 29.03 12.88
N LYS A 66 16.95 29.63 12.01
CA LYS A 66 16.84 31.09 11.88
C LYS A 66 16.58 31.75 13.23
N PRO A 67 17.31 32.82 13.61
CA PRO A 67 17.18 33.44 14.92
C PRO A 67 15.76 33.83 15.31
N GLU A 68 14.95 34.29 14.36
CA GLU A 68 13.58 34.76 14.60
C GLU A 68 12.63 33.61 14.98
N LEU A 69 12.92 32.38 14.52
CA LEU A 69 12.11 31.19 14.78
C LEU A 69 12.43 30.52 16.12
N ARG A 70 13.56 30.86 16.74
CA ARG A 70 14.01 30.25 18.01
C ARG A 70 13.06 30.54 19.16
N THR A 71 12.48 31.73 19.20
CA THR A 71 11.48 32.10 20.21
C THR A 71 10.23 31.24 20.06
N HIS A 72 9.74 31.10 18.81
CA HIS A 72 8.59 30.26 18.52
C HIS A 72 8.85 28.78 18.86
N PHE A 73 10.04 28.26 18.54
CA PHE A 73 10.41 26.89 18.89
C PHE A 73 10.52 26.65 20.41
N LYS A 74 11.05 27.61 21.17
CA LYS A 74 11.13 27.52 22.64
C LYS A 74 9.75 27.46 23.30
N GLU A 75 8.77 28.21 22.78
CA GLU A 75 7.37 28.12 23.24
C GLU A 75 6.77 26.72 23.03
N TYR A 76 7.27 25.97 22.04
CA TYR A 76 6.88 24.59 21.77
C TYR A 76 7.65 23.55 22.61
N ASN A 77 8.84 23.88 23.13
CA ASN A 77 9.72 22.95 23.84
C ASN A 77 9.86 23.33 25.32
N ASN A 78 8.86 23.00 26.14
CA ASN A 78 8.94 23.12 27.60
C ASN A 78 9.75 21.95 28.19
N ASN A 79 11.01 22.20 28.50
CA ASN A 79 11.99 21.22 29.03
C ASN A 79 11.74 20.76 30.50
N GLU A 80 10.57 21.00 31.09
CA GLU A 80 10.31 20.71 32.51
C GLU A 80 9.27 19.62 32.79
N ILE A 81 8.92 18.76 31.82
CA ILE A 81 7.86 17.75 32.04
C ILE A 81 8.28 16.37 31.54
N ALA A 82 8.14 15.39 32.44
CA ALA A 82 8.62 14.02 32.36
C ALA A 82 8.42 13.30 31.00
N GLU A 83 9.45 12.53 30.67
CA GLU A 83 9.93 12.02 29.38
C GLU A 83 9.00 11.09 28.58
N PHE A 84 7.74 10.84 29.00
CA PHE A 84 6.92 9.84 28.28
C PHE A 84 5.40 10.05 28.15
N ASP A 85 4.75 11.02 28.83
CA ASP A 85 3.27 10.92 28.94
C ASP A 85 2.43 12.22 28.94
N ARG A 86 2.78 13.22 28.13
CA ARG A 86 1.76 14.17 27.63
C ARG A 86 1.96 14.47 26.15
N ARG A 87 1.21 13.75 25.31
CA ARG A 87 0.91 14.16 23.93
C ARG A 87 0.03 15.40 23.97
N THR A 88 0.61 16.58 24.17
CA THR A 88 -0.15 17.82 24.01
C THR A 88 -0.68 17.86 22.58
N PRO A 89 -2.00 17.81 22.36
CA PRO A 89 -2.55 17.72 21.02
C PRO A 89 -2.05 18.89 20.16
N GLY A 90 -1.55 18.58 18.97
CA GLY A 90 -1.07 19.57 18.01
C GLY A 90 0.42 19.96 18.14
N LEU A 91 1.16 19.44 19.13
CA LEU A 91 2.62 19.57 19.17
C LEU A 91 3.29 18.42 18.41
N PHE A 92 4.40 18.73 17.73
CA PHE A 92 5.26 17.75 17.08
C PHE A 92 6.23 17.16 18.09
N LYS A 93 6.52 15.86 17.94
CA LYS A 93 7.48 15.13 18.75
C LYS A 93 8.62 14.65 17.88
N ASP A 94 9.84 14.78 18.36
CA ASP A 94 10.97 14.03 17.82
C ASP A 94 10.79 12.54 18.19
N GLU A 95 10.29 11.75 17.22
CA GLU A 95 10.03 10.33 17.42
C GLU A 95 11.27 9.48 17.13
N ARG A 96 12.10 9.91 16.17
CA ARG A 96 13.18 9.13 15.58
C ARG A 96 14.26 10.05 15.00
N SER A 97 15.51 9.68 15.26
CA SER A 97 16.69 10.26 14.63
C SER A 97 17.57 9.15 14.05
N GLY A 98 18.28 9.45 12.97
CA GLY A 98 19.22 8.53 12.32
C GLY A 98 20.22 9.29 11.44
N ASP A 99 21.37 8.66 11.15
CA ASP A 99 22.44 9.27 10.35
C ASP A 99 22.25 9.01 8.84
N ALA A 100 21.42 8.02 8.49
CA ALA A 100 21.15 7.65 7.10
C ALA A 100 19.68 7.31 6.88
N MET A 101 19.17 7.68 5.70
CA MET A 101 17.83 7.32 5.26
C MET A 101 17.82 7.05 3.76
N ILE A 102 17.08 6.02 3.35
CA ILE A 102 16.74 5.76 1.94
C ILE A 102 15.22 5.75 1.85
N SER A 103 14.67 6.63 1.00
CA SER A 103 13.25 6.67 0.67
C SER A 103 13.07 6.30 -0.80
N LEU A 104 12.24 5.29 -1.09
CA LEU A 104 12.00 4.83 -2.46
C LEU A 104 10.68 5.39 -2.99
N SER A 105 9.57 4.86 -2.46
CA SER A 105 8.21 5.30 -2.74
C SER A 105 7.49 5.64 -1.43
N ASN A 106 6.34 6.32 -1.51
CA ASN A 106 5.59 6.69 -0.31
C ASN A 106 5.39 5.48 0.62
N LYS A 107 5.81 5.63 1.88
CA LYS A 107 5.76 4.60 2.93
C LYS A 107 6.75 3.44 2.79
N ASP A 108 7.67 3.51 1.83
CA ASP A 108 8.72 2.51 1.58
C ASP A 108 10.10 3.14 1.81
N TYR A 109 10.53 3.13 3.07
CA TYR A 109 11.76 3.78 3.52
C TYR A 109 12.45 3.02 4.65
N ILE A 110 13.75 3.29 4.80
CA ILE A 110 14.55 2.86 5.93
C ILE A 110 15.30 4.06 6.51
N CYS A 111 15.27 4.21 7.83
CA CYS A 111 16.07 5.16 8.60
C CYS A 111 16.93 4.35 9.59
N TYR A 112 18.24 4.53 9.52
CA TYR A 112 19.21 3.72 10.25
C TYR A 112 20.45 4.54 10.67
N LEU A 113 21.20 3.96 11.60
CA LEU A 113 22.43 4.53 12.16
C LEU A 113 23.57 3.59 11.78
N PRO A 114 24.33 3.86 10.69
CA PRO A 114 25.33 2.94 10.17
C PRO A 114 26.38 2.52 11.22
N ASN A 115 26.66 3.40 12.18
CA ASN A 115 27.74 3.26 13.14
C ASN A 115 27.28 2.88 14.57
N LYS A 116 25.98 2.66 14.83
CA LYS A 116 25.46 2.41 16.18
C LYS A 116 24.33 1.36 16.19
N SER A 117 24.25 0.56 17.25
CA SER A 117 23.22 -0.49 17.45
C SER A 117 21.83 0.05 17.84
N TYR A 118 21.42 1.19 17.29
CA TYR A 118 20.09 1.74 17.53
C TYR A 118 19.04 1.04 16.67
N LYS A 119 17.77 1.17 17.09
CA LYS A 119 16.64 0.49 16.46
C LYS A 119 16.33 1.10 15.09
N VAL A 120 16.82 0.46 14.04
CA VAL A 120 16.46 0.72 12.64
C VAL A 120 14.94 0.83 12.48
N LYS A 121 14.50 1.85 11.75
CA LYS A 121 13.11 2.03 11.34
C LYS A 121 12.98 1.63 9.89
N VAL A 122 12.28 0.53 9.63
CA VAL A 122 11.89 0.11 8.27
C VAL A 122 10.39 0.28 8.13
N SER A 123 9.95 0.89 7.04
CA SER A 123 8.55 0.93 6.61
C SER A 123 8.50 0.43 5.18
N VAL A 124 7.66 -0.58 4.92
CA VAL A 124 7.36 -1.06 3.56
C VAL A 124 5.89 -1.44 3.50
N LYS A 125 5.14 -0.77 2.62
CA LYS A 125 3.70 -0.90 2.54
C LYS A 125 3.30 -2.28 2.02
N GLY A 126 2.54 -2.99 2.84
CA GLY A 126 1.89 -4.23 2.41
C GLY A 126 2.83 -5.44 2.35
N ILE A 127 4.01 -5.36 2.96
CA ILE A 127 4.90 -6.49 3.28
C ILE A 127 4.90 -6.72 4.79
N GLN A 128 4.96 -7.98 5.21
CA GLN A 128 5.06 -8.34 6.62
C GLN A 128 6.50 -8.19 7.13
N GLN A 129 6.67 -7.40 8.20
CA GLN A 129 7.97 -7.07 8.79
C GLN A 129 8.19 -7.68 10.19
N GLY A 130 7.10 -8.04 10.88
CA GLY A 130 7.17 -8.54 12.26
C GLY A 130 7.77 -9.95 12.35
N GLY A 131 8.49 -10.24 13.44
CA GLY A 131 9.04 -11.57 13.74
C GLY A 131 10.16 -12.02 12.80
N GLY A 132 10.98 -11.09 12.30
CA GLY A 132 12.09 -11.37 11.40
C GLY A 132 11.69 -11.69 9.96
N ARG A 133 10.41 -11.52 9.61
CA ARG A 133 9.91 -11.79 8.26
C ARG A 133 10.48 -10.78 7.28
N ASN A 134 10.93 -11.29 6.13
CA ASN A 134 11.51 -10.50 5.04
C ASN A 134 12.78 -9.71 5.43
N ASN A 135 13.42 -10.00 6.57
CA ASN A 135 14.66 -9.32 6.99
C ASN A 135 15.83 -9.49 6.01
N GLY A 136 15.82 -10.51 5.14
CA GLY A 136 16.84 -10.65 4.09
C GLY A 136 16.74 -9.61 2.98
N VAL A 137 15.61 -8.90 2.88
CA VAL A 137 15.36 -7.84 1.89
C VAL A 137 15.10 -6.49 2.56
N LEU A 138 14.49 -6.49 3.74
CA LEU A 138 14.09 -5.30 4.50
C LEU A 138 15.19 -4.85 5.47
N ASN A 139 16.36 -4.54 4.93
CA ASN A 139 17.55 -4.07 5.65
C ASN A 139 18.28 -3.00 4.81
N SER A 140 19.32 -2.37 5.37
CA SER A 140 20.12 -1.34 4.66
C SER A 140 20.58 -1.82 3.29
N ASP A 141 21.19 -3.02 3.25
CA ASP A 141 21.78 -3.59 2.04
C ASP A 141 20.73 -3.78 0.94
N GLY A 142 19.53 -4.23 1.30
CA GLY A 142 18.42 -4.41 0.37
C GLY A 142 17.96 -3.08 -0.23
N PHE A 143 17.80 -2.04 0.58
CA PHE A 143 17.43 -0.71 0.11
C PHE A 143 18.54 -0.08 -0.76
N GLU A 144 19.80 -0.17 -0.33
CA GLU A 144 20.95 0.33 -1.10
C GLU A 144 21.10 -0.39 -2.44
N THR A 145 20.92 -1.71 -2.46
CA THR A 145 20.99 -2.53 -3.68
C THR A 145 19.91 -2.12 -4.66
N VAL A 146 18.68 -1.88 -4.20
CA VAL A 146 17.59 -1.39 -5.05
C VAL A 146 17.95 -0.05 -5.71
N VAL A 147 18.53 0.88 -4.97
CA VAL A 147 18.94 2.19 -5.50
C VAL A 147 20.11 2.03 -6.48
N ARG A 148 21.16 1.30 -6.08
CA ARG A 148 22.40 1.12 -6.85
C ARG A 148 22.18 0.37 -8.15
N GLU A 149 21.43 -0.72 -8.10
CA GLU A 149 21.24 -1.64 -9.25
C GLU A 149 19.95 -1.34 -10.01
N ARG A 150 19.10 -0.44 -9.50
CA ARG A 150 17.82 -0.04 -10.09
C ARG A 150 16.87 -1.21 -10.30
N ILE A 151 16.79 -2.09 -9.29
CA ILE A 151 16.03 -3.35 -9.35
C ILE A 151 14.77 -3.35 -8.47
N THR A 152 14.03 -4.45 -8.56
CA THR A 152 12.91 -4.76 -7.66
C THR A 152 13.26 -6.00 -6.84
N LEU A 153 13.07 -5.94 -5.53
CA LEU A 153 13.19 -7.09 -4.65
C LEU A 153 11.80 -7.58 -4.21
N GLN A 154 11.66 -8.89 -4.04
CA GLN A 154 10.42 -9.52 -3.63
C GLN A 154 10.42 -9.89 -2.15
N GLY A 155 9.24 -9.81 -1.55
CA GLY A 155 8.97 -10.28 -0.19
C GLY A 155 7.84 -11.30 -0.20
N ARG A 156 7.73 -12.03 0.90
CA ARG A 156 6.71 -13.06 1.10
C ARG A 156 5.82 -12.70 2.27
N ASN A 157 4.52 -12.66 2.02
CA ASN A 157 3.50 -12.56 3.05
C ASN A 157 2.87 -13.94 3.28
N LYS A 158 2.58 -14.25 4.54
CA LYS A 158 1.84 -15.44 4.94
C LYS A 158 0.68 -15.06 5.84
N GLY A 159 -0.47 -15.66 5.64
CA GLY A 159 -1.64 -15.37 6.46
C GLY A 159 -2.73 -16.39 6.28
N PHE A 160 -3.92 -16.03 6.75
CA PHE A 160 -5.13 -16.80 6.57
C PHE A 160 -6.27 -15.91 6.09
N ARG A 161 -7.25 -16.50 5.42
CA ARG A 161 -8.50 -15.84 5.01
C ARG A 161 -9.67 -16.81 5.15
N VAL A 162 -10.85 -16.27 5.40
CA VAL A 162 -12.10 -17.05 5.37
C VAL A 162 -12.59 -17.11 3.93
N LEU A 163 -12.82 -18.32 3.41
CA LEU A 163 -13.46 -18.52 2.12
C LEU A 163 -14.96 -18.29 2.28
N LYS A 164 -15.54 -17.34 1.53
CA LYS A 164 -16.91 -16.88 1.76
C LYS A 164 -17.93 -17.97 1.45
N GLU A 165 -17.62 -18.80 0.46
CA GLU A 165 -18.43 -19.86 -0.11
C GLU A 165 -18.55 -21.04 0.86
N THR A 166 -17.42 -21.50 1.41
CA THR A 166 -17.40 -22.70 2.26
C THR A 166 -17.32 -22.37 3.76
N LYS A 167 -17.21 -21.08 4.12
CA LYS A 167 -16.96 -20.60 5.50
C LYS A 167 -15.72 -21.22 6.16
N SER A 168 -14.84 -21.85 5.39
CA SER A 168 -13.61 -22.45 5.89
C SER A 168 -12.48 -21.42 5.99
N ILE A 169 -11.51 -21.68 6.87
CA ILE A 169 -10.28 -20.90 6.97
C ILE A 169 -9.23 -21.57 6.08
N ILE A 170 -8.64 -20.80 5.17
CA ILE A 170 -7.51 -21.24 4.36
C ILE A 170 -6.28 -20.39 4.68
N THR A 171 -5.10 -21.00 4.67
CA THR A 171 -3.83 -20.28 4.73
C THR A 171 -3.37 -19.88 3.33
N TYR A 172 -2.59 -18.83 3.24
CA TYR A 172 -1.98 -18.40 1.98
C TYR A 172 -0.52 -18.02 2.20
N THR A 173 0.26 -18.20 1.14
CA THR A 173 1.57 -17.59 0.96
C THR A 173 1.52 -16.79 -0.32
N GLN A 174 1.89 -15.52 -0.27
CA GLN A 174 1.88 -14.63 -1.41
C GLN A 174 3.27 -14.00 -1.57
N ASN A 175 3.88 -14.17 -2.74
CA ASN A 175 5.04 -13.38 -3.14
C ASN A 175 4.53 -12.02 -3.65
N LYS A 176 5.13 -10.94 -3.17
CA LYS A 176 4.79 -9.56 -3.52
C LYS A 176 6.07 -8.79 -3.81
N THR A 177 5.97 -7.77 -4.64
CA THR A 177 6.99 -6.72 -4.68
C THR A 177 7.16 -6.14 -3.30
N ALA A 178 8.40 -6.15 -2.78
CA ALA A 178 8.72 -5.58 -1.49
C ALA A 178 9.23 -4.16 -1.62
N ILE A 179 10.42 -3.99 -2.21
CA ILE A 179 11.03 -2.69 -2.45
C ILE A 179 11.42 -2.59 -3.92
N ASN A 180 11.27 -1.41 -4.49
CA ASN A 180 11.38 -1.18 -5.93
C ASN A 180 12.01 0.17 -6.21
N TYR A 181 12.89 0.23 -7.21
CA TYR A 181 13.45 1.50 -7.69
C TYR A 181 12.42 2.35 -8.42
N GLY A 182 11.51 1.73 -9.18
CA GLY A 182 10.55 2.46 -10.01
C GLY A 182 9.53 3.24 -9.18
N TYR A 183 9.48 4.56 -9.42
CA TYR A 183 8.47 5.46 -8.87
C TYR A 183 7.70 6.17 -9.98
N ASP A 184 6.42 5.85 -10.11
CA ASP A 184 5.55 6.25 -11.23
C ASP A 184 4.80 7.56 -11.01
N LYS A 185 5.26 8.39 -10.06
CA LYS A 185 4.65 9.70 -9.77
C LYS A 185 5.55 10.89 -10.06
N ARG A 186 6.87 10.71 -9.99
CA ARG A 186 7.87 11.77 -10.20
C ARG A 186 9.13 11.18 -10.83
N ARG A 187 9.82 11.98 -11.64
CA ARG A 187 11.15 11.65 -12.17
C ARG A 187 12.19 12.09 -11.14
N VAL A 188 13.07 11.18 -10.72
CA VAL A 188 14.24 11.50 -9.90
C VAL A 188 15.33 12.05 -10.81
N LEU A 189 15.96 13.17 -10.41
CA LEU A 189 17.06 13.78 -11.13
C LEU A 189 18.38 13.03 -10.89
N ASP A 190 19.43 13.44 -11.60
CA ASP A 190 20.75 12.80 -11.52
C ASP A 190 21.40 12.90 -10.13
N ASP A 191 20.97 13.85 -9.29
CA ASP A 191 21.42 13.98 -7.90
C ASP A 191 20.87 12.88 -6.97
N GLY A 192 19.90 12.08 -7.44
CA GLY A 192 19.27 11.02 -6.67
C GLY A 192 18.37 11.50 -5.53
N ILE A 193 18.11 12.81 -5.43
CA ILE A 193 17.37 13.45 -4.32
C ILE A 193 16.23 14.29 -4.87
N THR A 194 16.53 15.17 -5.82
CA THR A 194 15.54 16.08 -6.39
C THR A 194 14.61 15.31 -7.31
N THR A 195 13.33 15.70 -7.30
CA THR A 195 12.33 15.08 -8.15
C THR A 195 11.50 16.13 -8.87
N GLU A 196 11.14 15.85 -10.11
CA GLU A 196 10.25 16.68 -10.92
C GLU A 196 9.00 15.90 -11.36
N PRO A 197 7.92 16.58 -11.76
CA PRO A 197 6.76 15.92 -12.35
C PRO A 197 7.17 15.05 -13.54
N LEU A 198 6.54 13.89 -13.69
CA LEU A 198 6.75 13.09 -14.90
C LEU A 198 6.26 13.87 -16.12
N ASP A 199 7.01 13.80 -17.22
CA ASP A 199 6.61 14.33 -18.52
C ASP A 199 5.55 13.42 -19.17
N ILE A 200 4.40 13.32 -18.51
CA ILE A 200 3.24 12.58 -19.00
C ILE A 200 2.24 13.63 -19.46
N LYS A 201 1.86 13.59 -20.74
CA LYS A 201 0.75 14.41 -21.25
C LYS A 201 -0.49 14.12 -20.40
N ALA A 202 -0.97 15.14 -19.69
CA ALA A 202 -2.07 15.09 -18.73
C ALA A 202 -3.41 14.59 -19.32
N ASP A 203 -3.49 14.43 -20.63
CA ASP A 203 -4.65 13.95 -21.38
C ASP A 203 -5.14 12.55 -20.94
N THR A 204 -4.32 11.78 -20.23
CA THR A 204 -4.60 10.37 -19.93
C THR A 204 -4.98 10.05 -18.48
N MET A 205 -4.70 10.92 -17.50
CA MET A 205 -4.84 10.54 -16.09
C MET A 205 -6.14 11.04 -15.44
N PHE A 206 -6.59 12.26 -15.72
CA PHE A 206 -7.90 12.76 -15.32
C PHE A 206 -8.31 13.89 -16.28
N PRO A 207 -9.59 13.98 -16.69
CA PRO A 207 -10.03 15.16 -17.42
C PRO A 207 -9.83 16.39 -16.52
N ASN A 208 -8.85 17.21 -16.85
CA ASN A 208 -8.74 18.56 -16.32
C ASN A 208 -9.95 19.34 -16.85
N PHE A 209 -11.02 19.42 -16.05
CA PHE A 209 -12.15 20.26 -16.38
C PHE A 209 -11.72 21.71 -16.21
N THR A 210 -11.54 22.41 -17.31
CA THR A 210 -11.19 23.85 -17.30
C THR A 210 -12.42 24.73 -17.03
N SER A 211 -13.62 24.15 -16.99
CA SER A 211 -14.85 24.85 -16.61
C SER A 211 -15.91 23.93 -15.98
N LEU A 212 -16.86 24.52 -15.26
CA LEU A 212 -18.01 23.82 -14.69
C LEU A 212 -18.87 23.15 -15.77
N ALA A 213 -19.02 23.78 -16.95
CA ALA A 213 -19.79 23.24 -18.06
C ALA A 213 -19.22 21.91 -18.58
N GLN A 214 -17.88 21.81 -18.71
CA GLN A 214 -17.23 20.56 -19.12
C GLN A 214 -17.44 19.44 -18.09
N ARG A 215 -17.45 19.78 -16.80
CA ARG A 215 -17.71 18.82 -15.72
C ARG A 215 -19.16 18.32 -15.75
N GLU A 216 -20.12 19.20 -16.00
CA GLU A 216 -21.54 18.83 -16.13
C GLU A 216 -21.79 17.96 -17.36
N GLN A 217 -21.19 18.31 -18.50
CA GLN A 217 -21.26 17.48 -19.71
C GLN A 217 -20.72 16.07 -19.46
N LYS A 218 -19.54 15.96 -18.82
CA LYS A 218 -18.96 14.66 -18.52
C LYS A 218 -19.79 13.85 -17.53
N ARG A 219 -20.42 14.52 -16.56
CA ARG A 219 -21.37 13.89 -15.63
C ARG A 219 -22.58 13.31 -16.36
N GLN A 220 -23.13 14.03 -17.33
CA GLN A 220 -24.27 13.54 -18.14
C GLN A 220 -23.87 12.32 -18.97
N GLU A 221 -22.72 12.35 -19.66
CA GLU A 221 -22.20 11.20 -20.41
C GLU A 221 -22.06 9.94 -19.53
N LEU A 222 -21.51 10.09 -18.32
CA LEU A 222 -21.35 8.98 -17.38
C LEU A 222 -22.70 8.42 -16.91
N LEU A 223 -23.67 9.30 -16.64
CA LEU A 223 -25.03 8.88 -16.28
C LEU A 223 -25.69 8.07 -17.41
N GLU A 224 -25.54 8.51 -18.66
CA GLU A 224 -26.04 7.76 -19.81
C GLU A 224 -25.38 6.39 -19.95
N GLN A 225 -24.06 6.30 -19.75
CA GLN A 225 -23.34 5.03 -19.79
C GLN A 225 -23.82 4.06 -18.70
N VAL A 226 -24.06 4.56 -17.48
CA VAL A 226 -24.61 3.75 -16.38
C VAL A 226 -26.01 3.27 -16.73
N LEU A 227 -26.89 4.16 -17.21
CA LEU A 227 -28.24 3.80 -17.63
C LEU A 227 -28.25 2.76 -18.76
N ARG A 228 -27.29 2.84 -19.69
CA ARG A 228 -27.10 1.83 -20.74
C ARG A 228 -26.71 0.48 -20.16
N ARG A 229 -25.76 0.44 -19.22
CA ARG A 229 -25.35 -0.80 -18.54
C ARG A 229 -26.50 -1.43 -17.74
N VAL A 230 -27.30 -0.61 -17.06
CA VAL A 230 -28.49 -1.07 -16.34
C VAL A 230 -29.51 -1.66 -17.31
N ARG A 231 -29.77 -1.01 -18.45
CA ARG A 231 -30.64 -1.55 -19.51
C ARG A 231 -30.15 -2.90 -20.04
N GLN A 232 -28.86 -3.01 -20.34
CA GLN A 232 -28.25 -4.27 -20.79
C GLN A 232 -28.35 -5.38 -19.74
N ALA A 233 -28.11 -5.06 -18.46
CA ALA A 233 -28.25 -6.01 -17.37
C ALA A 233 -29.70 -6.47 -17.19
N LYS A 234 -30.67 -5.56 -17.30
CA LYS A 234 -32.10 -5.89 -17.23
C LYS A 234 -32.53 -6.77 -18.41
N ALA A 235 -32.07 -6.45 -19.62
CA ALA A 235 -32.33 -7.26 -20.81
C ALA A 235 -31.74 -8.69 -20.67
N LYS A 236 -30.48 -8.80 -20.22
CA LYS A 236 -29.87 -10.10 -19.90
C LYS A 236 -30.68 -10.86 -18.86
N ARG A 237 -31.12 -10.20 -17.78
CA ARG A 237 -31.92 -10.83 -16.73
C ARG A 237 -33.25 -11.37 -17.27
N GLY A 238 -33.95 -10.61 -18.11
CA GLY A 238 -35.17 -11.05 -18.77
C GLY A 238 -34.97 -12.24 -19.70
N MET A 239 -33.81 -12.35 -20.38
CA MET A 239 -33.49 -13.51 -21.22
C MET A 239 -33.38 -14.83 -20.43
N TYR A 240 -33.01 -14.76 -19.14
CA TYR A 240 -32.88 -15.93 -18.27
C TYR A 240 -34.10 -16.16 -17.36
N GLU A 241 -35.14 -15.33 -17.47
CA GLU A 241 -36.31 -15.37 -16.58
C GLU A 241 -37.22 -16.58 -16.85
N GLY A 242 -37.09 -17.21 -18.03
CA GLY A 242 -37.73 -18.50 -18.39
C GLY A 242 -36.76 -19.65 -18.64
N ALA A 243 -35.47 -19.47 -18.37
CA ALA A 243 -34.48 -20.54 -18.53
C ALA A 243 -34.49 -21.44 -17.28
N SER A 244 -34.88 -22.71 -17.43
CA SER A 244 -34.65 -23.70 -16.38
C SER A 244 -33.17 -24.12 -16.39
N TRP A 245 -32.55 -24.16 -15.21
CA TRP A 245 -31.21 -24.72 -15.11
C TRP A 245 -31.31 -26.25 -15.14
N ALA A 246 -30.28 -26.93 -15.65
CA ALA A 246 -30.24 -28.40 -15.61
C ALA A 246 -30.36 -28.98 -14.18
N SER A 247 -30.09 -28.16 -13.16
CA SER A 247 -30.32 -28.47 -11.74
C SER A 247 -31.79 -28.48 -11.32
N ASP A 248 -32.69 -27.89 -12.10
CA ASP A 248 -34.11 -27.70 -11.77
C ASP A 248 -34.98 -28.84 -12.31
N ILE A 249 -34.40 -29.79 -13.05
CA ILE A 249 -35.06 -31.04 -13.45
C ILE A 249 -35.06 -31.98 -12.24
N THR A 250 -36.09 -31.88 -11.39
CA THR A 250 -36.39 -32.87 -10.35
C THR A 250 -37.02 -34.13 -10.93
N ASN A 251 -36.37 -34.77 -11.91
CA ASN A 251 -36.64 -36.16 -12.23
C ASN A 251 -35.57 -36.99 -11.55
N GLY A 252 -36.00 -37.76 -10.53
CA GLY A 252 -35.15 -38.52 -9.65
C GLY A 252 -34.07 -39.29 -10.40
N ILE A 253 -32.81 -38.98 -10.09
CA ILE A 253 -31.68 -39.81 -10.47
C ILE A 253 -31.80 -41.09 -9.64
N ALA A 254 -32.37 -42.13 -10.22
CA ALA A 254 -32.28 -43.47 -9.66
C ALA A 254 -30.81 -43.91 -9.76
N ALA A 255 -30.15 -44.02 -8.61
CA ALA A 255 -28.82 -44.62 -8.54
C ALA A 255 -28.94 -46.10 -8.97
N VAL A 256 -28.37 -46.43 -10.13
CA VAL A 256 -28.19 -47.82 -10.56
C VAL A 256 -27.16 -48.45 -9.60
N PRO A 257 -27.48 -49.52 -8.86
CA PRO A 257 -26.50 -50.19 -8.04
C PRO A 257 -25.43 -50.80 -8.93
N LYS A 258 -24.16 -50.52 -8.60
CA LYS A 258 -22.98 -51.13 -9.22
C LYS A 258 -23.12 -52.65 -9.15
N LYS A 259 -23.32 -53.31 -10.30
CA LYS A 259 -23.04 -54.74 -10.44
C LYS A 259 -21.53 -54.93 -10.27
N SER A 260 -21.13 -55.64 -9.23
CA SER A 260 -19.79 -56.22 -9.13
C SER A 260 -19.58 -57.09 -10.36
N THR A 261 -18.65 -56.70 -11.21
CA THR A 261 -18.20 -57.55 -12.32
C THR A 261 -16.92 -58.21 -11.83
N GLU A 262 -17.00 -59.50 -11.54
CA GLU A 262 -15.83 -60.33 -11.29
C GLU A 262 -15.03 -60.40 -12.60
N SER A 263 -13.78 -59.95 -12.56
CA SER A 263 -12.83 -60.15 -13.65
C SER A 263 -12.14 -61.50 -13.42
N THR A 264 -12.60 -62.53 -14.12
CA THR A 264 -11.88 -63.79 -14.25
C THR A 264 -10.65 -63.56 -15.13
N GLN A 265 -9.46 -63.57 -14.53
CA GLN A 265 -8.21 -63.68 -15.28
C GLN A 265 -8.03 -65.14 -15.68
N THR A 266 -8.05 -65.43 -16.98
CA THR A 266 -7.55 -66.69 -17.53
C THR A 266 -6.09 -66.52 -17.89
N ASP A 267 -5.22 -67.16 -17.11
CA ASP A 267 -3.82 -67.40 -17.45
C ASP A 267 -3.75 -68.28 -18.71
N SER A 268 -3.09 -67.78 -19.75
CA SER A 268 -2.60 -68.61 -20.85
C SER A 268 -1.07 -68.53 -20.83
N THR A 269 -0.47 -69.62 -20.37
CA THR A 269 0.96 -69.90 -20.45
C THR A 269 1.23 -70.41 -21.86
N GLU A 270 1.85 -69.60 -22.70
CA GLU A 270 2.53 -70.09 -23.91
C GLU A 270 4.01 -69.69 -23.87
N SER A 271 4.81 -70.74 -23.98
CA SER A 271 6.27 -70.80 -23.94
C SER A 271 6.91 -70.11 -25.15
N ALA A 272 7.90 -69.26 -24.89
CA ALA A 272 8.78 -68.72 -25.93
C ALA A 272 9.82 -69.79 -26.33
N GLU A 273 9.60 -70.43 -27.48
CA GLU A 273 10.59 -71.27 -28.16
C GLU A 273 11.62 -70.39 -28.89
N SER A 274 12.89 -70.73 -28.67
CA SER A 274 14.06 -70.15 -29.33
C SER A 274 14.17 -70.62 -30.78
N LEU A 275 14.28 -69.68 -31.73
CA LEU A 275 14.75 -69.96 -33.09
C LEU A 275 16.02 -69.14 -33.37
N LYS A 276 17.14 -69.86 -33.39
CA LYS A 276 18.35 -69.51 -34.15
C LYS A 276 18.09 -69.78 -35.63
N ASN A 277 18.64 -68.94 -36.50
CA ASN A 277 19.46 -69.28 -37.69
C ASN A 277 19.74 -67.97 -38.45
N ASN A 278 21.01 -67.55 -38.52
CA ASN A 278 21.93 -67.76 -39.65
C ASN A 278 21.46 -67.06 -40.93
N ASP A 279 21.99 -65.86 -41.17
CA ASP A 279 22.92 -65.55 -42.27
C ASP A 279 23.81 -64.36 -41.87
#